data_AF-A0A4R6ETD9-F1
#
_entry.id   AF-A0A4R6ETD9-F1
#
_cell.length_a   1.000
_cell.length_b   1.000
_cell.length_c   1.000
_cell.angle_alpha   90.00
_cell.angle_beta   90.00
_cell.angle_gamma   90.00
#
_symmetry.space_group_name_H-M   'P 1'
#
loop_
_entity.id
_entity.type
_entity.pdbx_description
1 polymer ?
#
loop_
_entity_poly.entity_id
_entity_poly.type
_entity_poly.pdbx_seq_one_letter_code
_entity_poly.pdbx_strand_id
1 'polypeptide(L)' 'MNHHQLEKDIEHLEHVIARLSGEDRIPLSYWRDRIDRVLSASLVPSQASRMRRLNEALRVLETGIQVK' A
#
# COMPACT_ATOMS: atom_id res chain seq x y z
N MET A 1 13.14 11.88 1.39
CA MET A 1 12.02 11.80 2.36
C MET A 1 12.58 11.64 3.75
N ASN A 2 12.01 12.31 4.75
CA ASN A 2 12.44 12.18 6.14
C ASN A 2 11.94 10.83 6.69
N HIS A 3 12.75 10.07 7.44
CA HIS A 3 12.40 8.71 7.89
C HIS A 3 11.07 8.66 8.65
N HIS A 4 10.77 9.71 9.40
CA HIS A 4 9.53 9.86 10.16
C HIS A 4 8.29 10.10 9.28
N GLN A 5 8.46 10.71 8.11
CA GLN A 5 7.38 10.89 7.14
C GLN A 5 7.06 9.59 6.41
N LEU A 6 8.08 8.75 6.20
CA LEU A 6 7.96 7.44 5.58
C LEU A 6 7.20 6.47 6.49
N GLU A 7 7.53 6.44 7.79
CA GLU A 7 6.76 5.68 8.79
C GLU A 7 5.27 6.05 8.76
N LYS A 8 4.95 7.34 8.79
CA LYS A 8 3.56 7.81 8.73
C LYS A 8 2.85 7.42 7.45
N ASP A 9 3.56 7.42 6.31
CA ASP A 9 2.98 6.98 5.04
C ASP A 9 2.68 5.47 5.06
N ILE A 10 3.59 4.67 5.63
CA ILE A 10 3.39 3.22 5.80
C ILE A 10 2.20 2.94 6.73
N GLU A 11 2.12 3.58 7.89
CA GLU A 11 0.98 3.43 8.81
C GLU A 11 -0.34 3.85 8.15
N HIS A 12 -0.32 4.92 7.36
CA HIS A 12 -1.50 5.36 6.62
C HIS A 12 -1.92 4.31 5.57
N LEU A 13 -0.96 3.76 4.82
CA LEU A 13 -1.23 2.69 3.85
C LEU A 13 -1.77 1.43 4.54
N GLU A 14 -1.26 1.05 5.71
CA GLU A 14 -1.81 -0.07 6.50
C GLU A 14 -3.25 0.16 6.89
N HIS A 15 -3.59 1.34 7.40
CA HIS A 15 -4.95 1.68 7.78
C HIS A 15 -5.91 1.75 6.59
N VAL A 16 -5.46 2.29 5.45
CA VAL A 16 -6.31 2.41 4.26
C VAL A 16 -6.50 1.06 3.60
N ILE A 17 -5.44 0.27 3.37
CA ILE A 17 -5.53 -1.06 2.73
C ILE A 17 -6.35 -2.04 3.57
N ALA A 18 -6.28 -1.97 4.89
CA ALA A 18 -7.14 -2.78 5.76
C ALA A 18 -8.64 -2.40 5.67
N ARG A 19 -8.96 -1.18 5.22
CA ARG A 19 -10.34 -0.66 5.13
C ARG A 19 -10.84 -0.55 3.69
N LEU A 20 -9.96 -0.73 2.70
CA LEU A 20 -10.29 -0.71 1.29
C LEU A 20 -11.28 -1.82 1.00
N SER A 21 -12.50 -1.43 0.68
CA SER A 21 -13.49 -2.30 0.05
C SER A 21 -13.55 -1.91 -1.41
N GLY A 22 -13.83 -2.83 -2.33
CA GLY A 22 -13.76 -2.58 -3.78
C GLY A 22 -14.69 -1.46 -4.33
N GLU A 23 -15.40 -0.74 -3.46
CA GLU A 23 -16.26 0.40 -3.75
C GLU A 23 -15.64 1.75 -3.35
N ASP A 24 -14.37 1.76 -2.93
CA ASP A 24 -13.69 3.00 -2.55
C ASP A 24 -13.57 3.98 -3.72
N ARG A 25 -13.67 5.28 -3.41
CA ARG A 25 -13.63 6.37 -4.39
C ARG A 25 -12.29 6.52 -5.09
N ILE A 26 -11.24 5.91 -4.53
CA ILE A 26 -9.87 6.01 -5.03
C ILE A 26 -9.52 4.67 -5.70
N PRO A 27 -9.16 4.68 -6.99
CA PRO A 27 -8.88 3.44 -7.72
C PRO A 27 -7.66 2.72 -7.15
N LEU A 28 -7.67 1.38 -7.19
CA LEU A 28 -6.54 0.57 -6.73
C LEU A 28 -5.22 0.93 -7.41
N SER A 29 -5.26 1.39 -8.67
CA SER A 29 -4.08 1.87 -9.41
C SER A 29 -3.38 3.06 -8.74
N TYR A 30 -4.12 3.94 -8.05
CA TYR A 30 -3.53 5.04 -7.27
C TYR A 30 -2.75 4.50 -6.07
N TRP A 31 -3.32 3.52 -5.37
CA TRP A 31 -2.65 2.87 -4.23
C TRP A 31 -1.42 2.08 -4.68
N ARG A 32 -1.48 1.45 -5.86
CA ARG A 32 -0.36 0.76 -6.49
C ARG A 32 0.82 1.71 -6.74
N ASP A 33 0.55 2.83 -7.41
CA ASP A 33 1.57 3.85 -7.68
C ASP A 33 2.18 4.40 -6.38
N ARG A 34 1.37 4.57 -5.33
CA ARG A 34 1.86 5.02 -4.03
C ARG A 34 2.74 3.98 -3.33
N ILE A 35 2.39 2.70 -3.38
CA ILE A 35 3.22 1.61 -2.86
C ILE A 35 4.57 1.58 -3.58
N ASP A 36 4.59 1.68 -4.91
CA ASP A 36 5.83 1.67 -5.70
C ASP A 36 6.74 2.87 -5.38
N ARG A 37 6.16 4.05 -5.13
CA ARG A 37 6.91 5.23 -4.65
C ARG A 37 7.55 5.01 -3.28
N VAL A 38 6.85 4.34 -2.36
CA VAL A 38 7.40 4.04 -1.02
C VAL A 38 8.44 2.92 -1.09
N LEU A 39 8.23 1.90 -1.93
CA LEU A 39 9.20 0.81 -2.16
C LEU A 39 10.49 1.29 -2.84
N SER A 40 10.42 2.33 -3.66
CA SER A 40 11.61 2.95 -4.27
C SER A 40 12.39 3.87 -3.30
N ALA A 41 11.83 4.18 -2.13
CA ALA A 41 12.54 4.88 -1.07
C ALA A 41 13.51 3.95 -0.31
N SER A 42 14.47 4.54 0.40
CA SER A 42 15.37 3.78 1.29
C SER A 42 14.60 3.31 2.54
N LEU A 43 14.12 2.07 2.50
CA LEU A 43 13.37 1.43 3.57
C LEU A 43 14.30 0.61 4.48
N VAL A 44 14.06 0.67 5.79
CA VAL A 44 14.68 -0.27 6.72
C VAL A 44 14.01 -1.65 6.63
N PRO A 45 14.66 -2.74 7.08
CA PRO A 45 14.12 -4.10 6.92
C PRO A 45 12.71 -4.32 7.50
N SER A 46 12.38 -3.64 8.60
CA SER A 46 11.04 -3.68 9.21
C SER A 46 9.98 -3.04 8.29
N GLN A 47 10.29 -1.87 7.74
CA GLN A 47 9.43 -1.16 6.79
C GLN A 47 9.24 -1.95 5.50
N ALA A 48 10.32 -2.53 4.96
CA ALA A 48 10.26 -3.37 3.76
C ALA A 48 9.35 -4.60 3.96
N SER A 49 9.40 -5.21 5.14
CA SER A 49 8.54 -6.36 5.47
C SER A 49 7.06 -5.97 5.54
N ARG A 50 6.74 -4.80 6.13
CA ARG A 50 5.37 -4.24 6.17
C ARG A 50 4.87 -3.92 4.76
N MET A 51 5.68 -3.23 3.96
CA MET A 51 5.35 -2.87 2.58
C MET A 51 5.10 -4.09 1.68
N ARG A 52 5.82 -5.20 1.88
CA ARG A 52 5.53 -6.46 1.16
C ARG A 52 4.13 -6.99 1.47
N ARG A 53 3.71 -6.98 2.74
CA ARG A 53 2.35 -7.42 3.13
C ARG A 53 1.28 -6.52 2.51
N LEU A 54 1.51 -5.21 2.51
CA LEU A 54 0.60 -4.25 1.87
C LEU A 54 0.48 -4.48 0.36
N ASN A 55 1.61 -4.72 -0.32
CA ASN A 55 1.61 -5.02 -1.73
C ASN A 55 0.87 -6.34 -2.06
N GLU A 56 1.00 -7.35 -1.21
CA GLU A 56 0.26 -8.61 -1.36
C GLU A 56 -1.25 -8.40 -1.15
N ALA A 57 -1.64 -7.70 -0.08
CA ALA A 57 -3.04 -7.37 0.18
C ALA A 57 -3.66 -6.58 -0.98
N LEU A 58 -2.94 -5.59 -1.51
CA LEU A 58 -3.39 -4.83 -2.66
C LEU A 58 -3.55 -5.71 -3.91
N ARG A 59 -2.61 -6.63 -4.17
CA ARG A 59 -2.75 -7.60 -5.28
C ARG A 59 -3.98 -8.48 -5.13
N VAL A 60 -4.26 -8.98 -3.93
CA VAL A 60 -5.47 -9.77 -3.66
C VAL A 60 -6.72 -8.95 -3.98
N LEU A 61 -6.77 -7.68 -3.56
CA LEU A 61 -7.85 -6.76 -3.90
C LEU A 61 -7.97 -6.53 -5.42
N GLU A 62 -6.86 -6.29 -6.11
CA GLU A 62 -6.83 -6.11 -7.57
C GLU A 62 -7.40 -7.36 -8.29
N THR A 63 -6.96 -8.55 -7.90
CA THR A 63 -7.45 -9.81 -8.48
C THR A 63 -8.90 -10.11 -8.12
N GLY A 64 -9.34 -9.70 -6.92
CA GLY A 64 -10.71 -9.90 -6.46
C GLY A 64 -11.71 -8.98 -7.15
N ILE A 65 -11.28 -7.78 -7.57
CA ILE A 65 -12.10 -6.85 -8.37
C ILE A 65 -12.18 -7.26 -9.84
N GLN A 66 -11.17 -7.96 -10.36
CA GLN A 66 -11.14 -8.39 -11.77
C GLN A 66 -12.11 -9.55 -12.09
N VAL A 67 -12.74 -10.14 -11.07
CA VAL A 67 -13.80 -11.15 -11.20
C VAL A 67 -15.16 -10.50 -10.94
N LYS A 68 -15.63 -9.67 -11.87
CA LYS A 68 -17.04 -9.27 -11.99
C LYS A 68 -17.40 -9.12 -13.47
#